data_AF-E4NHL9-F1
#
_entry.id   AF-E4NHL9-F1
#
_cell.length_a   1.000
_cell.length_b   1.000
_cell.length_c   1.000
_cell.angle_alpha   90.00
_cell.angle_beta   90.00
_cell.angle_gamma   90.00
#
_symmetry.space_group_name_H-M   'P 1'
#
loop_
_entity.id
_entity.type
_entity.pdbx_description
1 polymer ?
#
loop_
_entity_poly.entity_id
_entity_poly.type
_entity_poly.pdbx_seq_one_letter_code
_entity_poly.pdbx_strand_id
1 'polypeptide(L)'
;MAERPFVLLSVATSVDGYIDDTSSQRLLLSNADDFDRVDQVRAESDAILIGGNTLRSDNPRLLVNSDDRRAARVAAGKPEYPLKVTITASGDLDRDLKFWHFGDKKVVYTQYR
;
A
#
# COMPACT_ATOMS: atom_id res chain seq x y z
N MET A 1 8.35 -26.07 -8.18
CA MET A 1 8.21 -25.25 -6.98
C MET A 1 7.68 -23.90 -7.46
N ALA A 2 6.56 -23.40 -6.95
CA ALA A 2 6.03 -22.12 -7.43
C ALA A 2 7.03 -21.01 -7.13
N GLU A 3 7.42 -20.25 -8.16
CA GLU A 3 8.30 -19.09 -8.01
C GLU A 3 7.60 -18.06 -7.13
N ARG A 4 8.25 -17.67 -6.04
CA ARG A 4 7.71 -16.68 -5.10
C ARG A 4 8.20 -15.29 -5.49
N PRO A 5 7.37 -14.24 -5.37
CA PRO A 5 7.80 -12.88 -5.65
C PRO A 5 8.89 -12.45 -4.66
N PHE A 6 9.78 -11.54 -5.09
CA PHE A 6 10.64 -10.80 -4.18
C PHE A 6 9.78 -9.89 -3.29
N VAL A 7 10.03 -9.90 -1.97
CA VAL A 7 9.24 -9.13 -1.00
C VAL A 7 10.13 -8.12 -0.30
N LEU A 8 9.75 -6.85 -0.42
CA LEU A 8 10.32 -5.73 0.34
C LEU A 8 9.30 -5.27 1.39
N LEU A 9 9.74 -5.17 2.65
CA LEU A 9 8.99 -4.51 3.70
C LEU A 9 9.51 -3.08 3.88
N SER A 10 8.60 -2.10 3.80
CA SER A 10 8.91 -0.69 4.08
C SER A 10 8.00 -0.21 5.21
N VAL A 11 8.60 0.32 6.27
CA VAL A 11 7.90 0.82 7.45
C VAL A 11 8.65 2.01 8.03
N ALA A 12 7.92 3.05 8.43
CA ALA A 12 8.46 4.14 9.25
C ALA A 12 8.16 3.83 10.71
N THR A 13 9.15 4.00 11.57
CA THR A 13 9.03 3.73 13.01
C THR A 13 9.44 4.96 13.81
N SER A 14 8.82 5.18 14.96
CA SER A 14 9.35 6.06 15.98
C SER A 14 10.68 5.51 16.54
N VAL A 15 11.42 6.33 17.29
CA VAL A 15 12.71 5.96 17.89
C VAL A 15 12.57 4.80 18.88
N ASP A 16 11.42 4.72 19.55
CA ASP A 16 11.05 3.65 20.48
C ASP A 16 10.39 2.43 19.80
N GLY A 17 10.34 2.41 18.46
CA GLY A 17 9.99 1.22 17.68
C GLY A 17 8.50 1.03 17.39
N TYR A 18 7.67 2.05 17.59
CA TYR A 18 6.24 2.01 17.26
C TYR A 18 5.98 2.50 15.84
N ILE A 19 4.94 1.95 15.22
CA ILE A 19 4.53 2.28 13.83
C ILE A 19 3.23 3.06 13.78
N ASP A 20 2.60 3.24 14.94
CA ASP A 20 1.35 3.96 15.14
C ASP A 20 1.21 4.33 16.64
N ASP A 21 0.22 5.14 16.98
CA ASP A 21 -0.18 5.41 18.37
C ASP A 21 -1.55 4.78 18.71
N THR A 22 -2.09 5.08 19.89
CA THR A 22 -3.40 4.57 20.34
C THR A 22 -4.55 5.52 20.02
N SER A 23 -4.29 6.61 19.30
CA SER A 23 -5.30 7.58 18.92
C SER A 23 -6.08 7.11 17.69
N SER A 24 -7.19 7.80 17.40
CA SER A 24 -7.94 7.58 16.16
C SER A 24 -7.38 8.39 14.98
N GLN A 25 -6.31 9.15 15.20
CA GLN A 25 -5.68 9.97 14.17
C GLN A 25 -4.49 9.22 13.62
N ARG A 26 -4.26 9.37 12.31
CA ARG A 26 -3.09 8.78 11.69
C ARG A 26 -1.82 9.46 12.22
N LEU A 27 -0.93 8.68 12.82
CA LEU A 27 0.40 9.16 13.21
C LEU A 27 1.27 9.38 11.95
N LEU A 28 1.85 10.57 11.82
CA LEU A 28 2.80 10.90 10.75
C LEU A 28 4.23 10.80 11.28
N LEU A 29 4.88 9.67 11.01
CA LEU A 29 6.28 9.42 11.37
C LEU A 29 7.28 9.88 10.28
N SER A 30 6.80 10.00 9.04
CA SER A 30 7.62 10.27 7.86
C SER A 30 7.66 11.75 7.50
N ASN A 31 8.80 12.20 6.98
CA ASN A 31 8.96 13.51 6.34
C ASN A 31 8.76 13.42 4.82
N ALA A 32 8.92 14.54 4.11
CA ALA A 32 8.75 14.60 2.66
C ALA A 32 9.71 13.67 1.90
N ASP A 33 10.97 13.59 2.32
CA ASP A 33 11.98 12.75 1.68
C ASP A 33 11.66 11.26 1.83
N ASP A 34 11.18 10.83 3.01
CA ASP A 34 10.74 9.45 3.22
C ASP A 34 9.48 9.14 2.41
N PHE A 35 8.53 10.08 2.31
CA PHE A 35 7.37 9.91 1.43
C PHE A 35 7.76 9.77 -0.04
N ASP A 36 8.74 10.55 -0.51
CA ASP A 36 9.27 10.43 -1.87
C ASP A 36 9.93 9.08 -2.11
N ARG A 37 10.75 8.61 -1.16
CA ARG A 37 11.38 7.29 -1.21
C ARG A 37 10.35 6.16 -1.23
N VAL A 38 9.32 6.23 -0.39
CA VAL A 38 8.21 5.25 -0.39
C VAL A 38 7.47 5.26 -1.72
N ASP A 39 7.29 6.44 -2.31
CA ASP A 39 6.65 6.58 -3.61
C ASP A 39 7.48 5.96 -4.75
N GLN A 40 8.81 6.12 -4.71
CA GLN A 40 9.74 5.43 -5.61
C GLN A 40 9.63 3.90 -5.46
N VAL A 41 9.66 3.38 -4.24
CA VAL A 41 9.53 1.94 -3.96
C VAL A 41 8.21 1.39 -4.52
N ARG A 42 7.11 2.13 -4.37
CA ARG A 42 5.83 1.77 -4.97
C ARG A 42 5.89 1.77 -6.49
N ALA A 43 6.56 2.75 -7.09
CA ALA A 43 6.69 2.85 -8.54
C ALA A 43 7.51 1.71 -9.15
N GLU A 44 8.48 1.17 -8.42
CA GLU A 44 9.30 0.03 -8.85
C GLU A 44 8.58 -1.33 -8.67
N SER A 45 7.66 -1.39 -7.71
CA SER A 45 6.93 -2.61 -7.34
C SER A 45 5.84 -3.01 -8.34
N ASP A 46 5.62 -4.31 -8.51
CA ASP A 46 4.50 -4.82 -9.33
C ASP A 46 3.19 -4.90 -8.53
N ALA A 47 3.29 -5.04 -7.20
CA ALA A 47 2.16 -5.03 -6.28
C ALA A 47 2.49 -4.32 -4.96
N ILE A 48 1.47 -3.75 -4.32
CA ILE A 48 1.55 -3.17 -2.97
C ILE A 48 0.60 -3.96 -2.07
N LEU A 49 1.11 -4.51 -0.97
CA LEU A 49 0.34 -5.28 -0.01
C LEU A 49 0.13 -4.49 1.28
N ILE A 50 -1.09 -4.54 1.81
CA ILE A 50 -1.44 -3.97 3.12
C ILE A 50 -2.35 -4.92 3.91
N GLY A 51 -2.34 -4.79 5.24
CA GLY A 51 -3.28 -5.51 6.10
C GLY A 51 -4.65 -4.85 6.14
N GLY A 52 -5.71 -5.66 6.25
CA GLY A 52 -7.09 -5.17 6.36
C GLY A 52 -7.32 -4.28 7.60
N ASN A 53 -6.54 -4.42 8.66
CA ASN A 53 -6.64 -3.53 9.83
C ASN A 53 -6.20 -2.11 9.49
N THR A 54 -5.04 -1.96 8.87
CA THR A 54 -4.53 -0.65 8.44
C THR A 54 -5.46 0.01 7.41
N LEU A 55 -6.14 -0.77 6.57
CA LEU A 55 -7.18 -0.21 5.69
C LEU A 55 -8.33 0.44 6.47
N ARG A 56 -8.79 -0.20 7.55
CA ARG A 56 -9.88 0.34 8.38
C ARG A 56 -9.44 1.56 9.17
N SER A 57 -8.24 1.53 9.76
CA SER A 57 -7.72 2.63 10.57
C SER A 57 -7.32 3.84 9.73
N ASP A 58 -6.55 3.63 8.66
CA ASP A 58 -5.88 4.74 7.94
C ASP A 58 -6.61 5.17 6.67
N ASN A 59 -7.50 4.32 6.15
CA ASN A 59 -8.20 4.48 4.88
C ASN A 59 -7.31 5.04 3.74
N PRO A 60 -6.17 4.39 3.41
CA PRO A 60 -5.20 4.92 2.47
C PRO A 60 -5.61 4.71 1.01
N ARG A 61 -5.15 5.59 0.12
CA ARG A 61 -5.32 5.42 -1.33
C ARG A 61 -4.38 4.38 -1.95
N LEU A 62 -3.18 4.21 -1.38
CA LEU A 62 -2.10 3.31 -1.86
C LEU A 62 -1.76 3.51 -3.35
N LEU A 63 -1.27 4.70 -3.69
CA LEU A 63 -0.88 5.05 -5.05
C LEU A 63 0.62 5.32 -5.16
N VAL A 64 1.06 5.32 -6.42
CA VAL A 64 2.21 6.10 -6.87
C VAL A 64 1.70 7.53 -7.08
N ASN A 65 2.16 8.48 -6.27
CA ASN A 65 1.74 9.87 -6.27
C ASN A 65 2.43 10.68 -7.37
N SER A 66 3.71 10.44 -7.64
CA SER A 66 4.44 11.16 -8.68
C SER A 66 3.92 10.83 -10.08
N ASP A 67 3.57 11.86 -10.84
CA ASP A 67 3.11 11.75 -12.23
C ASP A 67 4.22 11.21 -13.14
N ASP A 68 5.46 11.65 -12.93
CA ASP A 68 6.62 11.20 -13.69
C ASP A 68 6.90 9.71 -13.46
N ARG A 69 6.77 9.24 -12.21
CA ARG A 69 6.93 7.81 -11.89
C ARG A 69 5.83 6.96 -12.54
N ARG A 70 4.60 7.47 -12.60
CA ARG A 70 3.51 6.79 -13.32
C ARG A 70 3.76 6.74 -14.82
N ALA A 71 4.20 7.85 -15.41
CA ALA A 71 4.56 7.90 -16.82
C ALA A 71 5.71 6.93 -17.15
N ALA A 72 6.74 6.84 -16.28
CA ALA A 72 7.84 5.90 -16.44
C ALA A 72 7.40 4.44 -16.40
N ARG A 73 6.45 4.08 -15.51
CA ARG A 73 5.86 2.74 -15.48
C ARG A 73 5.16 2.39 -16.78
N VAL A 74 4.33 3.31 -17.29
CA VAL A 74 3.61 3.12 -18.55
C VAL A 74 4.59 3.00 -19.72
N ALA A 75 5.63 3.84 -19.77
CA ALA A 75 6.68 3.75 -20.79
C ALA A 75 7.44 2.42 -20.75
N ALA A 76 7.58 1.82 -19.56
CA ALA A 76 8.17 0.49 -19.37
C ALA A 76 7.18 -0.66 -19.64
N GLY A 77 5.97 -0.39 -20.14
CA GLY A 77 4.94 -1.40 -20.42
C GLY A 77 4.24 -1.96 -19.18
N LYS A 78 4.42 -1.35 -18.00
CA LYS A 78 3.74 -1.73 -16.77
C LYS A 78 2.42 -0.94 -16.61
N PRO A 79 1.45 -1.45 -15.82
CA PRO A 79 0.29 -0.67 -15.43
C PRO A 79 0.69 0.61 -14.68
N GLU A 80 -0.04 1.70 -14.91
CA GLU A 80 0.20 3.01 -14.29
C GLU A 80 0.31 2.90 -12.76
N TYR A 81 -0.54 2.07 -12.15
CA TYR A 81 -0.52 1.75 -10.73
C TYR A 81 -0.16 0.29 -10.49
N PRO A 82 0.63 -0.04 -9.45
CA PRO A 82 0.84 -1.42 -9.02
C PRO A 82 -0.48 -2.10 -8.63
N LEU A 83 -0.50 -3.44 -8.68
CA LEU A 83 -1.63 -4.20 -8.14
C LEU A 83 -1.78 -3.91 -6.65
N LYS A 84 -2.97 -3.52 -6.22
CA LYS A 84 -3.26 -3.31 -4.79
C LYS A 84 -3.76 -4.59 -4.16
N VAL A 85 -3.07 -5.07 -3.14
CA VAL A 85 -3.36 -6.33 -2.45
C VAL A 85 -3.71 -6.04 -0.99
N THR A 86 -4.82 -6.60 -0.51
CA THR A 86 -5.14 -6.61 0.92
C THR A 86 -5.32 -8.03 1.43
N ILE A 87 -4.86 -8.27 2.66
CA ILE A 87 -5.10 -9.52 3.39
C ILE A 87 -6.02 -9.23 4.56
N THR A 88 -7.10 -9.97 4.67
CA THR A 88 -8.04 -9.86 5.80
C THR A 88 -8.59 -11.22 6.20
N ALA A 89 -8.73 -11.46 7.50
CA ALA A 89 -9.31 -12.69 8.02
C ALA A 89 -10.85 -12.65 8.06
N SER A 90 -11.43 -11.46 8.22
CA SER A 90 -12.88 -11.28 8.41
C SER A 90 -13.64 -10.98 7.11
N GLY A 91 -12.96 -10.49 6.08
CA GLY A 91 -13.62 -9.89 4.90
C GLY A 91 -14.30 -8.55 5.17
N ASP A 92 -14.35 -8.10 6.43
CA ASP A 92 -15.00 -6.86 6.85
C ASP A 92 -14.19 -5.63 6.41
N LEU A 93 -14.45 -5.21 5.18
CA LEU A 93 -13.86 -4.08 4.51
C LEU A 93 -15.01 -3.22 3.97
N ASP A 94 -15.12 -1.99 4.47
CA ASP A 94 -16.14 -1.05 4.03
C ASP A 94 -15.98 -0.78 2.51
N ARG A 95 -17.11 -0.75 1.79
CA ARG A 95 -17.17 -0.48 0.36
C ARG A 95 -16.72 0.93 -0.01
N ASP A 96 -16.78 1.86 0.95
CA ASP A 96 -16.45 3.26 0.74
C ASP A 96 -14.97 3.57 1.05
N LEU A 97 -14.17 2.54 1.39
CA LEU A 97 -12.72 2.71 1.55
C LEU A 97 -12.11 3.27 0.26
N LYS A 98 -11.22 4.27 0.42
CA LYS A 98 -10.41 4.84 -0.68
C LYS A 98 -9.60 3.76 -1.41
N PHE A 99 -9.33 2.63 -0.76
CA PHE A 99 -8.73 1.47 -1.39
C PHE A 99 -9.48 1.04 -2.67
N TRP A 100 -10.81 1.09 -2.70
CA TRP A 100 -11.61 0.65 -3.85
C TRP A 100 -11.66 1.67 -4.98
N HIS A 101 -11.72 2.96 -4.62
CA HIS A 101 -12.00 4.05 -5.56
C HIS A 101 -10.76 4.67 -6.20
N PHE A 102 -9.55 4.30 -5.77
CA PHE A 102 -8.29 4.83 -6.31
C PHE A 102 -7.38 3.72 -6.87
N GLY A 103 -6.62 4.06 -7.91
CA GLY A 103 -5.73 3.13 -8.61
C GLY A 103 -6.50 2.12 -9.46
N ASP A 104 -5.79 1.14 -10.02
CA ASP A 104 -6.37 0.19 -10.99
C ASP A 104 -6.85 -1.11 -10.33
N LYS A 105 -6.12 -2.23 -10.52
CA LYS A 105 -6.57 -3.55 -10.06
C LYS A 105 -6.42 -3.72 -8.55
N LYS A 106 -7.37 -4.47 -7.95
CA LYS A 106 -7.37 -4.84 -6.54
C LYS A 106 -7.55 -6.35 -6.38
N VAL A 107 -6.86 -6.95 -5.42
CA VAL A 107 -7.04 -8.35 -4.99
C VAL A 107 -7.19 -8.39 -3.48
N VAL A 108 -8.14 -9.21 -3.01
CA VAL A 108 -8.34 -9.51 -1.59
C VAL A 108 -7.98 -10.97 -1.36
N TYR A 109 -7.03 -11.21 -0.48
CA TYR A 109 -6.80 -12.53 0.08
C TYR A 109 -7.54 -12.63 1.41
N THR A 110 -8.39 -13.65 1.49
CA THR A 110 -9.09 -14.01 2.73
C THR A 110 -8.98 -15.50 2.95
N GLN A 111 -9.14 -15.91 4.19
CA GLN A 111 -9.31 -17.32 4.51
C GLN A 111 -10.69 -17.80 4.06
N TYR A 112 -10.74 -19.01 3.53
CA TYR A 112 -11.99 -19.75 3.35
C TYR A 112 -12.41 -20.25 4.74
N ARG A 113 -13.62 -19.92 5.19
CA ARG A 113 -14.23 -20.57 6.36
C ARG A 113 -15.11 -21.70 5.89
#